data_AF-A0A949ZM68-F1
#
_entry.id   AF-A0A949ZM68-F1
#
_cell.length_a   1.000
_cell.length_b   1.000
_cell.length_c   1.000
_cell.angle_alpha   90.00
_cell.angle_beta   90.00
_cell.angle_gamma   90.00
#
_symmetry.space_group_name_H-M   'P 1'
#
loop_
_entity.id
_entity.type
_entity.pdbx_description
1 polymer ?
#
loop_
_entity_poly.entity_id
_entity_poly.type
_entity_poly.pdbx_seq_one_letter_code
_entity_poly.pdbx_strand_id
1 'polypeptide(L)'
;MAFYLLKTEPSEYSFADLQREGSTIWDGVTNPVAVKNLRRMQKGDRLVIYHTGDEKRAVGTAVVEAMEDPEAPRVRIKAGAALRRQVTLAEIKTNGAFAESPLVRQGRLSVVPLNEEQYRLVTS
;
A
#
# COMPACT_ATOMS: atom_id res chain seq x y z
N MET A 1 -7.73 8.69 10.66
CA MET A 1 -6.88 7.55 10.29
C MET A 1 -7.45 6.94 9.04
N ALA A 2 -6.69 6.97 7.95
CA ALA A 2 -7.03 6.40 6.66
C ALA A 2 -6.21 5.12 6.42
N PHE A 3 -6.63 4.34 5.43
CA PHE A 3 -6.01 3.08 5.04
C PHE A 3 -5.63 3.12 3.56
N TYR A 4 -4.43 2.66 3.25
CA TYR A 4 -3.96 2.57 1.88
C TYR A 4 -3.22 1.27 1.64
N LEU A 5 -3.17 0.86 0.37
CA LEU A 5 -2.31 -0.19 -0.13
C LEU A 5 -1.32 0.41 -1.12
N LEU A 6 -0.04 0.14 -0.90
CA LEU A 6 1.07 0.61 -1.71
C LEU A 6 1.65 -0.57 -2.50
N LYS A 7 1.66 -0.44 -3.83
CA LYS A 7 2.20 -1.46 -4.72
C LYS A 7 3.68 -1.18 -4.99
N THR A 8 4.48 -2.23 -4.92
CA THR A 8 5.90 -2.24 -5.32
C THR A 8 6.22 -3.53 -6.04
N GLU A 9 7.16 -3.50 -6.99
CA GLU A 9 7.70 -4.72 -7.58
C GLU A 9 8.84 -5.24 -6.69
N PRO A 10 8.79 -6.50 -6.22
CA PRO A 10 9.78 -7.01 -5.27
C PRO A 10 11.20 -7.09 -5.85
N SER A 11 11.34 -7.11 -7.18
CA SER A 11 12.62 -7.02 -7.87
C SER A 11 13.25 -5.63 -7.83
N GLU A 12 12.45 -4.57 -7.62
CA GLU A 12 12.93 -3.19 -7.51
C GLU A 12 13.08 -2.76 -6.04
N TYR A 13 12.03 -2.99 -5.24
CA TYR A 13 12.03 -2.70 -3.81
C TYR A 13 11.03 -3.61 -3.08
N SER A 14 11.54 -4.59 -2.34
CA SER A 14 10.70 -5.58 -1.66
C SER A 14 10.27 -5.13 -0.27
N PHE A 15 9.24 -5.77 0.29
CA PHE A 15 8.90 -5.59 1.70
C PHE A 15 10.06 -6.00 2.64
N ALA A 16 10.88 -6.98 2.26
CA ALA A 16 12.04 -7.37 3.04
C ALA A 16 13.10 -6.26 3.10
N ASP A 17 13.27 -5.49 2.02
CA ASP A 17 14.13 -4.31 2.01
C ASP A 17 13.61 -3.25 2.97
N LEU A 18 12.31 -2.94 2.90
CA LEU A 18 11.66 -2.02 3.83
C LEU A 18 11.83 -2.47 5.29
N GLN A 19 11.70 -3.76 5.58
CA GLN A 19 11.90 -4.28 6.94
C GLN A 19 13.36 -4.14 7.41
N ARG A 20 14.33 -4.39 6.53
CA ARG A 20 15.76 -4.25 6.83
C ARG A 20 16.15 -2.80 7.08
N GLU A 21 15.58 -1.88 6.32
CA GLU A 21 15.82 -0.43 6.44
C GLU A 21 15.02 0.21 7.60
N GLY A 22 13.91 -0.40 7.99
CA GLY A 22 13.01 0.07 9.05
C GLY A 22 12.08 1.21 8.61
N SER A 23 12.54 2.11 7.73
CA SER A 23 11.74 3.18 7.13
C SER A 23 12.30 3.62 5.79
N THR A 24 11.45 4.11 4.90
CA THR A 24 11.86 4.65 3.60
C THR A 24 10.97 5.80 3.15
N ILE A 25 11.40 6.54 2.13
CA ILE A 25 10.58 7.52 1.44
C ILE A 25 9.82 6.79 0.33
N TRP A 26 8.49 6.83 0.37
CA TRP A 26 7.68 6.32 -0.72
C TRP A 26 7.59 7.36 -1.83
N ASP A 27 8.43 7.18 -2.86
CA ASP A 27 8.53 8.06 -4.03
C ASP A 27 8.29 7.28 -5.34
N GLY A 28 8.72 7.83 -6.48
CA GLY A 28 8.55 7.21 -7.80
C GLY A 28 7.11 7.18 -8.34
N VAL A 29 6.14 7.70 -7.59
CA VAL A 29 4.72 7.68 -7.96
C VAL A 29 4.39 8.83 -8.92
N THR A 30 4.03 8.48 -10.16
CA THR A 30 3.73 9.46 -11.23
C THR A 30 2.26 9.54 -11.62
N ASN A 31 1.46 8.50 -11.33
CA ASN A 31 0.03 8.49 -11.66
C ASN A 31 -0.70 9.61 -10.87
N PRO A 32 -1.43 10.54 -11.53
CA PRO A 32 -2.04 11.70 -10.86
C PRO A 32 -3.00 11.34 -9.71
N VAL A 33 -3.75 10.24 -9.84
CA VAL A 33 -4.65 9.76 -8.79
C VAL A 33 -3.85 9.21 -7.61
N ALA A 34 -2.79 8.46 -7.88
CA ALA A 34 -1.90 7.93 -6.84
C ALA A 34 -1.17 9.07 -6.09
N VAL A 35 -0.65 10.07 -6.81
CA VAL A 35 -0.04 11.29 -6.24
C VAL A 35 -1.05 12.02 -5.34
N LYS A 36 -2.30 12.17 -5.80
CA LYS A 36 -3.37 12.77 -4.98
C LYS A 36 -3.66 11.96 -3.72
N ASN A 37 -3.57 10.64 -3.78
CA ASN A 37 -3.75 9.77 -2.60
C ASN A 37 -2.58 9.94 -1.61
N LEU A 38 -1.34 10.01 -2.09
CA LEU A 38 -0.18 10.29 -1.23
C LEU A 38 -0.34 11.63 -0.51
N ARG A 39 -0.69 12.72 -1.22
CA ARG A 39 -0.91 14.06 -0.62
C ARG A 39 -1.94 14.09 0.51
N ARG A 40 -2.85 13.11 0.55
CA ARG A 40 -3.90 13.02 1.57
C ARG A 40 -3.47 12.24 2.82
N MET A 41 -2.33 11.54 2.76
CA MET A 41 -1.83 10.76 3.87
C MET A 41 -1.38 11.65 5.02
N GLN A 42 -1.61 11.18 6.23
CA GLN A 42 -1.20 11.82 7.48
C GLN A 42 -0.41 10.83 8.34
N LYS A 43 0.43 11.37 9.22
CA LYS A 43 1.16 10.56 10.21
C LYS A 43 0.19 9.66 10.98
N GLY A 44 0.51 8.37 11.06
CA GLY A 44 -0.31 7.36 11.71
C GLY A 44 -1.31 6.64 10.79
N ASP A 45 -1.49 7.09 9.55
CA ASP A 45 -2.28 6.33 8.58
C ASP A 45 -1.66 4.96 8.31
N ARG A 46 -2.53 3.96 8.17
CA ARG A 46 -2.11 2.56 8.09
C ARG A 46 -2.00 2.10 6.65
N LEU A 47 -0.95 1.34 6.40
CA LEU A 47 -0.56 0.96 5.06
C LEU A 47 -0.47 -0.57 4.96
N VAL A 48 -0.79 -1.09 3.79
CA VAL A 48 -0.49 -2.45 3.35
C VAL A 48 0.55 -2.35 2.25
N ILE A 49 1.63 -3.12 2.37
CA ILE A 49 2.60 -3.30 1.29
C ILE A 49 2.17 -4.49 0.45
N TYR A 50 2.08 -4.26 -0.85
CA TYR A 50 1.60 -5.21 -1.83
C TYR A 50 2.65 -5.42 -2.91
N HIS A 51 3.08 -6.67 -3.09
CA HIS A 51 3.93 -7.04 -4.21
C HIS A 51 3.10 -7.17 -5.47
N THR A 52 3.45 -6.38 -6.50
CA THR A 52 2.87 -6.46 -7.84
C THR A 52 3.83 -7.20 -8.79
N GLY A 53 3.51 -7.25 -10.09
CA GLY A 53 4.28 -8.04 -11.06
C GLY A 53 3.87 -9.51 -10.97
N ASP A 54 4.81 -10.41 -10.70
CA ASP A 54 4.57 -11.85 -10.69
C ASP A 54 3.91 -12.39 -9.40
N GLU A 55 4.09 -11.71 -8.26
CA GLU A 55 3.58 -12.21 -6.98
C GLU A 55 2.09 -11.87 -6.73
N LYS A 56 1.66 -10.66 -7.09
CA LYS A 56 0.29 -10.11 -6.93
C LYS A 56 -0.37 -10.44 -5.58
N ARG A 57 0.21 -9.97 -4.47
CA ARG A 57 -0.27 -10.26 -3.11
C ARG A 57 0.11 -9.19 -2.09
N ALA A 58 -0.72 -9.04 -1.05
CA ALA A 58 -0.38 -8.29 0.14
C ALA A 58 0.61 -9.10 1.00
N VAL A 59 1.69 -8.46 1.45
CA VAL A 59 2.81 -9.14 2.12
C VAL A 59 3.12 -8.62 3.51
N GLY A 60 2.79 -7.35 3.79
CA GLY A 60 3.17 -6.71 5.04
C GLY A 60 2.37 -5.46 5.34
N THR A 61 2.58 -4.93 6.53
CA THR A 61 2.00 -3.66 6.98
C THR A 61 3.07 -2.59 7.09
N ALA A 62 2.65 -1.34 7.02
CA ALA A 62 3.48 -0.17 7.31
C ALA A 62 2.60 0.94 7.90
N VAL A 63 3.23 2.03 8.36
CA VAL A 63 2.55 3.22 8.85
C VAL A 63 3.20 4.46 8.27
N VAL A 64 2.41 5.50 8.00
CA VAL A 64 2.95 6.81 7.62
C VAL A 64 3.65 7.42 8.84
N GLU A 65 4.94 7.68 8.71
CA GLU A 65 5.74 8.31 9.77
C GLU A 65 5.75 9.83 9.62
N ALA A 66 5.88 10.35 8.40
CA ALA A 66 5.86 11.78 8.10
C ALA A 66 5.54 12.09 6.63
N MET A 67 5.02 13.29 6.37
CA MET A 67 5.00 13.93 5.05
C MET A 67 6.19 14.87 4.96
N GLU A 68 7.15 14.62 4.06
CA GLU A 68 8.37 15.44 3.95
C GLU A 68 8.21 16.61 2.97
N ASP A 69 7.45 16.42 1.90
CA ASP A 69 7.17 17.45 0.91
C ASP A 69 5.71 17.31 0.45
N PRO A 70 4.83 18.28 0.73
CA PRO A 70 3.43 18.23 0.31
C PRO A 70 3.20 18.64 -1.16
N GLU A 71 4.10 19.43 -1.76
CA GLU A 71 3.97 19.91 -3.14
C GLU A 71 4.32 18.79 -4.12
N ALA A 72 5.45 18.11 -3.86
CA ALA A 72 5.86 16.87 -4.47
C ALA A 72 5.78 15.74 -3.41
N PRO A 73 4.63 15.05 -3.26
CA PRO A 73 4.35 14.17 -2.13
C PRO A 73 5.43 13.11 -1.92
N ARG A 74 6.27 13.34 -0.90
CA ARG A 74 7.27 12.39 -0.40
C ARG A 74 6.85 11.95 0.99
N VAL A 75 6.31 10.75 1.07
CA VAL A 75 5.75 10.21 2.33
C VAL A 75 6.76 9.24 2.93
N ARG A 76 7.32 9.56 4.09
CA ARG A 76 8.13 8.60 4.84
C ARG A 76 7.21 7.58 5.48
N ILE A 77 7.47 6.31 5.19
CA ILE A 77 6.75 5.18 5.75
C ILE A 77 7.69 4.35 6.62
N LYS A 78 7.15 3.80 7.70
CA LYS A 78 7.87 2.91 8.60
C LYS A 78 7.35 1.48 8.44
N ALA A 79 8.27 0.53 8.37
CA ALA A 79 7.96 -0.89 8.28
C ALA A 79 7.13 -1.35 9.48
N GLY A 80 6.09 -2.12 9.20
CA GLY A 80 5.33 -2.87 10.21
C GLY A 80 5.71 -4.35 10.18
N ALA A 81 4.76 -5.19 10.57
CA ALA A 81 4.93 -6.65 10.56
C ALA A 81 4.58 -7.25 9.19
N ALA A 82 5.24 -8.37 8.86
CA ALA A 82 4.80 -9.25 7.80
C ALA A 82 3.40 -9.81 8.12
N LEU A 83 2.59 -10.02 7.09
CA LEU A 83 1.29 -10.65 7.26
C LEU A 83 1.46 -12.12 7.61
N ARG A 84 0.68 -12.62 8.59
CA ARG A 84 0.68 -14.05 8.94
C ARG A 84 0.28 -14.92 7.77
N ARG A 85 -0.64 -14.42 6.94
CA ARG A 85 -1.05 -15.01 5.68
C ARG A 85 -1.04 -13.93 4.61
N GLN A 86 -0.36 -14.21 3.51
CA GLN A 86 -0.38 -13.33 2.34
C GLN A 86 -1.73 -13.48 1.63
N VAL A 87 -2.33 -12.35 1.24
CA VAL A 87 -3.63 -12.32 0.56
C VAL A 87 -3.41 -11.94 -0.90
N THR A 88 -3.74 -12.84 -1.82
CA THR A 88 -3.50 -12.67 -3.25
C THR A 88 -4.58 -11.82 -3.93
N LEU A 89 -4.28 -11.26 -5.10
CA LEU A 89 -5.28 -10.55 -5.91
C LEU A 89 -6.47 -11.43 -6.28
N ALA A 90 -6.24 -12.73 -6.50
CA ALA A 90 -7.30 -13.67 -6.85
C ALA A 90 -8.33 -13.78 -5.70
N GLU A 91 -7.84 -13.91 -4.46
CA GLU A 91 -8.69 -13.94 -3.26
C GLU A 91 -9.39 -12.60 -3.01
N ILE A 92 -8.69 -11.48 -3.26
CA ILE A 92 -9.30 -10.14 -3.15
C ILE A 92 -10.46 -10.00 -4.14
N LYS A 93 -10.30 -10.48 -5.38
CA LYS A 93 -11.32 -10.37 -6.43
C LYS A 93 -12.57 -11.20 -6.17
N THR A 94 -12.47 -12.30 -5.42
CA THR A 94 -13.63 -13.13 -5.07
C THR A 94 -14.41 -12.58 -3.88
N ASN A 95 -13.85 -11.61 -3.16
CA ASN A 95 -14.49 -10.99 -2.00
C ASN A 95 -15.35 -9.78 -2.42
N GLY A 96 -16.65 -9.85 -2.13
CA GLY A 96 -17.62 -8.79 -2.47
C GLY A 96 -17.28 -7.41 -1.91
N ALA A 97 -16.55 -7.32 -0.79
CA ALA A 97 -16.10 -6.06 -0.21
C ALA A 97 -15.16 -5.27 -1.14
N PHE A 98 -14.56 -5.93 -2.13
CA PHE A 98 -13.63 -5.33 -3.10
C PHE A 98 -14.23 -5.10 -4.49
N ALA A 99 -15.50 -5.44 -4.73
CA ALA A 99 -16.13 -5.32 -6.06
C ALA A 99 -16.01 -3.91 -6.66
N GLU A 100 -16.18 -2.88 -5.82
CA GLU A 100 -16.06 -1.47 -6.20
C GLU A 100 -14.68 -0.88 -5.89
N SER A 101 -13.76 -1.66 -5.33
CA SER A 101 -12.44 -1.16 -4.89
C SER A 101 -11.60 -0.71 -6.08
N PRO A 102 -10.88 0.43 -5.98
CA PRO A 102 -9.87 0.82 -6.96
C PRO A 102 -8.79 -0.26 -7.17
N LEU A 103 -8.56 -1.13 -6.18
CA LEU A 103 -7.60 -2.23 -6.31
C LEU A 103 -8.00 -3.22 -7.41
N VAL A 104 -9.30 -3.48 -7.54
CA VAL A 104 -9.87 -4.39 -8.55
C VAL A 104 -10.15 -3.65 -9.85
N ARG A 105 -10.71 -2.44 -9.77
CA ARG A 105 -11.17 -1.67 -10.94
C ARG A 105 -10.07 -0.89 -11.66
N GLN A 106 -8.99 -0.53 -10.96
CA GLN A 106 -7.90 0.30 -11.49
C GLN A 106 -6.55 -0.40 -11.29
N GLY A 107 -6.28 -1.43 -12.11
CA GLY A 107 -5.07 -2.25 -11.97
C GLY A 107 -3.76 -1.46 -11.96
N ARG A 108 -3.69 -0.34 -12.70
CA ARG A 108 -2.51 0.55 -12.81
C ARG A 108 -2.36 1.56 -11.66
N LEU A 109 -3.31 1.62 -10.73
CA LEU A 109 -3.20 2.51 -9.57
C LEU A 109 -2.27 1.87 -8.53
N SER A 110 -1.14 2.53 -8.21
CA SER A 110 -0.11 2.04 -7.30
C SER A 110 -0.34 2.43 -5.83
N VAL A 111 -1.06 3.53 -5.58
CA VAL A 111 -1.45 3.97 -4.24
C VAL A 111 -2.96 3.92 -4.15
N VAL A 112 -3.47 2.87 -3.50
CA VAL A 112 -4.89 2.50 -3.52
C VAL A 112 -5.52 2.82 -2.17
N PRO A 113 -6.58 3.63 -2.09
CA PRO A 113 -7.31 3.81 -0.84
C PRO A 113 -8.08 2.53 -0.49
N LEU A 114 -8.09 2.18 0.79
CA LEU A 114 -8.89 1.11 1.36
C LEU A 114 -9.88 1.68 2.36
N ASN A 115 -11.04 1.06 2.49
CA ASN A 115 -11.87 1.26 3.67
C ASN A 115 -11.39 0.34 4.82
N GLU A 116 -11.96 0.52 6.01
CA GLU A 116 -11.56 -0.25 7.20
C GLU A 116 -11.84 -1.75 7.07
N GLU A 117 -12.95 -2.13 6.45
CA GLU A 117 -13.30 -3.54 6.19
C GLU A 117 -12.26 -4.21 5.28
N GLN A 118 -11.93 -3.56 4.16
CA GLN A 118 -10.92 -4.02 3.20
C GLN A 118 -9.54 -4.14 3.85
N TYR A 119 -9.14 -3.14 4.64
CA TYR A 119 -7.88 -3.19 5.37
C TYR A 119 -7.85 -4.38 6.33
N ARG A 120 -8.91 -4.58 7.13
CA ARG A 120 -9.01 -5.74 8.02
C ARG A 120 -8.91 -7.04 7.25
N LEU A 121 -9.71 -7.24 6.19
CA LEU A 121 -9.70 -8.46 5.38
C LEU A 121 -8.33 -8.82 4.81
N VAL A 122 -7.52 -7.82 4.45
CA VAL A 122 -6.17 -8.03 3.89
C VAL A 122 -5.12 -8.24 4.99
N THR A 123 -5.38 -7.78 6.22
CA THR A 123 -4.41 -7.82 7.33
C THR A 123 -4.75 -8.83 8.43
N SER A 124 -5.87 -9.54 8.31
CA SER A 124 -6.37 -10.55 9.27
C SER A 124 -5.51 -11.80 9.34
#